data_AF-A0A533I3J4-F1
#
_entry.id   AF-A0A533I3J4-F1
#
_cell.length_a   1.000
_cell.length_b   1.000
_cell.length_c   1.000
_cell.angle_alpha   90.00
_cell.angle_beta   90.00
_cell.angle_gamma   90.00
#
_symmetry.space_group_name_H-M   'P 1'
#
loop_
_entity.id
_entity.type
_entity.pdbx_description
1 polymer ?
#
loop_
_entity_poly.entity_id
_entity_poly.type
_entity_poly.pdbx_seq_one_letter_code
_entity_poly.pdbx_strand_id
1 'polypeptide(L)'
;MKKRRSPQEKKALSYQKDRRSDHGQNDKAARRLVPLRKALANRRLRHADKQALADIDAAIDDTPPPPKDRDRFEKWPDQKLGENVAGKLRDRQLLQDNPPTGRPGRARLNALKYPERAISEAWLRQVKDELAERPRAAVRDEKDQA
;
A
#
# COMPACT_ATOMS: atom_id res chain seq x y z
N MET A 1 -29.85 -9.58 -33.14
CA MET A 1 -29.41 -10.55 -32.10
C MET A 1 -27.93 -10.37 -31.81
N LYS A 2 -27.51 -10.40 -30.54
CA LYS A 2 -26.08 -10.30 -30.18
C LYS A 2 -25.36 -11.58 -30.61
N LYS A 3 -24.31 -11.46 -31.43
CA LYS A 3 -23.54 -12.61 -31.95
C LYS A 3 -23.08 -13.49 -30.78
N ARG A 4 -23.33 -14.81 -30.84
CA ARG A 4 -22.88 -15.74 -29.79
C ARG A 4 -21.36 -15.75 -29.79
N ARG A 5 -20.77 -15.44 -28.63
CA ARG A 5 -19.32 -15.40 -28.47
C ARG A 5 -18.73 -16.79 -28.45
N SER A 6 -17.59 -16.97 -29.11
CA SER A 6 -16.80 -18.20 -29.02
C SER A 6 -16.22 -18.38 -27.61
N PRO A 7 -15.84 -19.60 -27.20
CA PRO A 7 -15.12 -19.81 -25.96
C PRO A 7 -13.85 -18.96 -25.82
N GLN A 8 -13.12 -18.75 -26.91
CA GLN A 8 -11.90 -17.93 -26.96
C GLN A 8 -12.22 -16.45 -26.70
N GLU A 9 -13.28 -15.93 -27.33
CA GLU A 9 -13.74 -14.55 -27.10
C GLU A 9 -14.22 -14.35 -25.66
N LYS A 10 -14.93 -15.34 -25.10
CA LYS A 10 -15.34 -15.30 -23.69
C LYS A 10 -14.13 -15.25 -22.75
N LYS A 11 -13.09 -16.04 -23.03
CA LYS A 11 -11.85 -16.07 -22.25
C LYS A 11 -11.07 -14.76 -22.36
N ALA A 12 -10.93 -14.22 -23.57
CA ALA A 12 -10.29 -12.93 -23.79
C ALA A 12 -11.01 -11.80 -23.03
N LEU A 13 -12.34 -11.78 -23.07
CA LEU A 13 -13.13 -10.82 -22.30
C LEU A 13 -12.99 -11.01 -20.80
N SER A 14 -12.92 -12.25 -20.31
CA SER A 14 -12.65 -12.53 -18.91
C SER A 14 -11.29 -11.96 -18.49
N TYR A 15 -10.24 -12.14 -19.28
CA TYR A 15 -8.91 -11.59 -18.98
C TYR A 15 -8.88 -10.05 -18.96
N GLN A 16 -9.71 -9.39 -19.77
CA GLN A 16 -9.79 -7.93 -19.81
C GLN A 16 -10.68 -7.32 -18.73
N LYS A 17 -11.75 -8.03 -18.33
CA LYS A 17 -12.82 -7.49 -17.48
C LYS A 17 -12.81 -8.00 -16.05
N ASP A 18 -12.44 -9.27 -15.83
CA ASP A 18 -12.32 -9.82 -14.48
C ASP A 18 -11.14 -9.15 -13.77
N ARG A 19 -11.32 -8.82 -12.51
CA ARG A 19 -10.33 -8.12 -11.70
C ARG A 19 -9.98 -8.90 -10.45
N ARG A 20 -8.72 -8.79 -10.03
CA ARG A 20 -8.16 -9.48 -8.87
C ARG A 20 -7.52 -8.48 -7.94
N SER A 21 -7.75 -8.66 -6.65
CA SER A 21 -7.08 -7.87 -5.62
C SER A 21 -5.57 -8.06 -5.73
N ASP A 22 -4.85 -6.96 -5.90
CA ASP A 22 -3.40 -6.88 -6.08
C ASP A 22 -2.68 -6.24 -4.89
N HIS A 23 -3.43 -5.80 -3.88
CA HIS A 23 -2.95 -5.03 -2.72
C HIS A 23 -1.98 -5.78 -1.80
N GLY A 24 -1.47 -6.96 -2.19
CA GLY A 24 -0.44 -7.72 -1.48
C GLY A 24 -0.87 -8.24 -0.09
N GLN A 25 -2.06 -7.86 0.38
CA GLN A 25 -2.61 -8.32 1.63
C GLN A 25 -3.20 -9.71 1.47
N ASN A 26 -2.99 -10.55 2.48
CA ASN A 26 -3.73 -11.80 2.60
C ASN A 26 -5.24 -11.48 2.69
N ASP A 27 -6.07 -12.19 1.93
CA ASP A 27 -7.53 -12.08 1.96
C ASP A 27 -8.09 -12.15 3.39
N LYS A 28 -7.50 -13.00 4.25
CA LYS A 28 -7.87 -13.07 5.68
C LYS A 28 -7.57 -11.77 6.43
N ALA A 29 -6.45 -11.13 6.13
CA ALA A 29 -6.09 -9.86 6.73
C ALA A 29 -7.02 -8.74 6.22
N ALA A 30 -7.32 -8.70 4.92
CA ALA A 30 -8.22 -7.71 4.33
C ALA A 30 -9.62 -7.78 4.97
N ARG A 31 -10.19 -8.98 5.11
CA ARG A 31 -11.50 -9.20 5.75
C ARG A 31 -11.55 -8.70 7.20
N ARG A 32 -10.43 -8.71 7.92
CA ARG A 32 -10.34 -8.20 9.31
C ARG A 32 -10.04 -6.71 9.38
N LEU A 33 -9.05 -6.25 8.61
CA LEU A 33 -8.47 -4.92 8.73
C LEU A 33 -9.30 -3.85 8.01
N VAL A 34 -9.96 -4.18 6.91
CA VAL A 34 -10.80 -3.21 6.18
C VAL A 34 -11.99 -2.77 7.03
N PRO A 35 -12.79 -3.66 7.65
CA PRO A 35 -13.85 -3.25 8.56
C PRO A 35 -13.33 -2.46 9.77
N LEU A 36 -12.20 -2.90 10.35
CA LEU A 36 -11.59 -2.22 11.50
C LEU A 36 -11.19 -0.78 11.16
N ARG A 37 -10.49 -0.56 10.04
CA ARG A 37 -10.09 0.79 9.61
C ARG A 37 -11.29 1.69 9.38
N LYS A 38 -12.35 1.18 8.72
CA LYS A 38 -13.61 1.91 8.54
C LYS A 38 -14.26 2.28 9.88
N ALA A 39 -14.30 1.36 10.83
CA ALA A 39 -14.85 1.62 12.16
C ALA A 39 -14.06 2.70 12.92
N LEU A 40 -12.73 2.67 12.85
CA LEU A 40 -11.86 3.66 13.47
C LEU A 40 -12.04 5.05 12.84
N ALA A 41 -12.11 5.14 11.50
CA ALA A 41 -12.37 6.40 10.80
C ALA A 41 -13.71 7.01 11.22
N ASN A 42 -14.78 6.21 11.26
CA ASN A 42 -16.10 6.66 11.70
C ASN A 42 -16.13 7.09 13.17
N ARG A 43 -15.39 6.39 14.06
CA ARG A 43 -15.28 6.79 15.46
C ARG A 43 -14.59 8.14 15.62
N ARG A 44 -13.52 8.40 14.86
CA ARG A 44 -12.83 9.70 14.86
C ARG A 44 -13.74 10.82 14.40
N LEU A 45 -14.48 10.62 13.30
CA LEU A 45 -15.46 11.60 12.81
C LEU A 45 -16.53 11.90 13.87
N ARG A 46 -17.14 10.88 14.48
CA ARG A 46 -18.14 11.09 15.54
C ARG A 46 -17.57 11.75 16.78
N HIS A 47 -16.32 11.48 17.14
CA HIS A 47 -15.68 12.18 18.24
C HIS A 47 -15.51 13.66 17.91
N ALA A 48 -15.04 13.99 16.71
CA ALA A 48 -14.94 15.38 16.27
C ALA A 48 -16.31 16.06 16.25
N ASP A 49 -17.37 15.37 15.80
CA ASP A 49 -18.74 15.88 15.83
C ASP A 49 -19.20 16.21 17.25
N LYS A 50 -18.93 15.32 18.21
CA LYS A 50 -19.32 15.54 19.62
C LYS A 50 -18.59 16.71 20.25
N GLN A 51 -17.29 16.86 19.98
CA GLN A 51 -16.50 17.97 20.49
C GLN A 51 -17.01 19.29 19.90
N ALA A 52 -17.21 19.35 18.58
CA ALA A 52 -17.76 20.53 17.92
C ALA A 52 -19.15 20.92 18.47
N LEU A 53 -20.02 19.95 18.77
CA LEU A 53 -21.32 20.24 19.39
C LEU A 53 -21.17 20.77 20.82
N ALA A 54 -20.30 20.19 21.63
CA ALA A 54 -20.04 20.67 23.00
C ALA A 54 -19.43 22.09 23.00
N ASP A 55 -18.57 22.40 22.03
CA ASP A 55 -17.97 23.72 21.85
C ASP A 55 -19.03 24.75 21.42
N ILE A 56 -19.98 24.38 20.56
CA ILE A 56 -21.11 25.24 20.16
C ILE A 56 -22.07 25.49 21.34
N ASP A 57 -22.39 24.47 22.15
CA ASP A 57 -23.22 24.67 23.34
C ASP A 57 -22.56 25.62 24.36
N ALA A 58 -21.22 25.70 24.35
CA ALA A 58 -20.44 26.61 25.20
C ALA A 58 -20.20 28.00 24.58
N ALA A 59 -20.32 28.14 23.26
CA ALA A 59 -20.09 29.37 22.52
C ALA A 59 -21.42 29.86 21.90
N ILE A 60 -21.94 30.99 22.38
CA ILE A 60 -23.18 31.64 21.88
C ILE A 60 -23.07 32.08 20.40
N ASP A 61 -21.92 31.92 19.75
CA ASP A 61 -21.64 32.44 18.42
C ASP A 61 -21.96 31.42 17.30
N ASP A 62 -22.65 31.92 16.27
CA ASP A 62 -23.14 31.23 15.06
C ASP A 62 -21.98 30.89 14.08
N THR A 63 -20.84 30.45 14.61
CA THR A 63 -19.65 30.12 13.82
C THR A 63 -19.79 28.71 13.24
N PRO A 64 -19.82 28.55 11.90
CA PRO A 64 -19.93 27.23 11.31
C PRO A 64 -18.69 26.38 11.64
N PRO A 65 -18.86 25.08 11.97
CA PRO A 65 -17.75 24.22 12.33
C PRO A 65 -16.76 24.07 11.16
N PRO A 66 -15.45 23.96 11.44
CA PRO A 66 -14.44 23.84 10.39
C PRO A 66 -14.69 22.59 9.52
N PRO A 67 -14.33 22.66 8.21
CA PRO A 67 -14.52 21.55 7.29
C PRO A 67 -13.73 20.32 7.77
N LYS A 68 -14.43 19.19 7.85
CA LYS A 68 -13.85 17.92 8.33
C LYS A 68 -13.08 17.25 7.20
N ASP A 69 -11.84 16.86 7.47
CA ASP A 69 -11.10 15.94 6.62
C ASP A 69 -11.74 14.55 6.70
N ARG A 70 -12.70 14.33 5.81
CA ARG A 70 -13.27 13.00 5.56
C ARG A 70 -12.30 12.24 4.69
N ASP A 71 -12.00 11.00 5.09
CA ASP A 71 -11.29 10.06 4.24
C ASP A 71 -12.11 9.86 2.94
N ARG A 72 -11.67 10.51 1.85
CA ARG A 72 -12.34 10.47 0.55
C ARG A 72 -12.04 9.11 -0.08
N PHE A 73 -12.80 8.11 0.35
CA PHE A 73 -12.71 6.77 -0.20
C PHE A 73 -13.14 6.79 -1.68
N GLU A 74 -12.17 6.70 -2.57
CA GLU A 74 -12.39 6.50 -3.99
C GLU A 74 -12.26 5.01 -4.34
N LYS A 75 -13.20 4.50 -5.14
CA LYS A 75 -13.12 3.13 -5.65
C LYS A 75 -12.05 3.07 -6.73
N TRP A 76 -10.87 2.60 -6.37
CA TRP A 76 -9.85 2.29 -7.36
C TRP A 76 -10.10 0.93 -8.03
N PRO A 77 -9.87 0.82 -9.35
CA PRO A 77 -9.96 -0.45 -10.05
C PRO A 77 -8.85 -1.43 -9.62
N ASP A 78 -9.24 -2.64 -9.19
CA ASP A 78 -8.33 -3.79 -9.02
C ASP A 78 -7.60 -4.18 -10.33
N GLN A 79 -6.50 -4.92 -10.22
CA GLN A 79 -5.70 -5.40 -11.35
C GLN A 79 -6.52 -6.33 -12.27
N LYS A 80 -6.34 -6.21 -13.59
CA LYS A 80 -7.00 -7.12 -14.55
C LYS A 80 -6.47 -8.53 -14.42
N LEU A 81 -7.35 -9.52 -14.60
CA LEU A 81 -6.99 -10.94 -14.53
C LEU A 81 -5.88 -11.31 -15.52
N GLY A 82 -5.91 -10.78 -16.75
CA GLY A 82 -4.87 -11.03 -17.74
C GLY A 82 -3.48 -10.59 -17.29
N GLU A 83 -3.38 -9.40 -16.68
CA GLU A 83 -2.12 -8.86 -16.14
C GLU A 83 -1.64 -9.69 -14.94
N ASN A 84 -2.56 -10.10 -14.06
CA ASN A 84 -2.23 -10.96 -12.93
C ASN A 84 -1.68 -12.33 -13.38
N VAL A 85 -2.31 -12.95 -14.37
CA VAL A 85 -1.86 -14.23 -14.96
C VAL A 85 -0.50 -14.07 -15.63
N ALA A 86 -0.31 -13.01 -16.43
CA ALA A 86 0.98 -12.71 -17.05
C ALA A 86 2.08 -12.48 -16.02
N GLY A 87 1.78 -11.77 -14.92
CA GLY A 87 2.68 -11.63 -13.77
C GLY A 87 3.09 -12.97 -13.16
N LYS A 88 2.12 -13.84 -12.88
CA LYS A 88 2.39 -15.19 -12.33
C LYS A 88 3.20 -16.07 -13.26
N LEU A 89 2.97 -15.98 -14.57
CA LEU A 89 3.74 -16.72 -15.57
C LEU A 89 5.19 -16.21 -15.63
N ARG A 90 5.40 -14.90 -15.61
CA ARG A 90 6.74 -14.30 -15.51
C ARG A 90 7.46 -14.73 -14.24
N ASP A 91 6.77 -14.67 -13.09
CA ASP A 91 7.32 -15.13 -11.81
C ASP A 91 7.73 -16.61 -11.90
N ARG A 92 6.87 -17.47 -12.47
CA ARG A 92 7.17 -18.89 -12.63
C ARG A 92 8.40 -19.12 -13.52
N GLN A 93 8.48 -18.46 -14.67
CA GLN A 93 9.62 -18.57 -15.57
C GLN A 93 10.91 -18.14 -14.87
N LEU A 94 10.87 -17.01 -14.16
CA LEU A 94 11.99 -16.50 -13.39
C LEU A 94 12.46 -17.50 -12.33
N LEU A 95 11.53 -18.16 -11.62
CA LEU A 95 11.84 -19.24 -10.66
C LEU A 95 12.42 -20.49 -11.33
N GLN A 96 11.99 -20.83 -12.55
CA GLN A 96 12.55 -21.96 -13.30
C GLN A 96 13.98 -21.68 -13.76
N ASP A 97 14.22 -20.46 -14.26
CA ASP A 97 15.55 -20.02 -14.69
C ASP A 97 16.49 -19.81 -13.49
N ASN A 98 15.94 -19.48 -12.32
CA ASN A 98 16.67 -19.17 -11.09
C ASN A 98 16.11 -19.98 -9.90
N PRO A 99 16.35 -21.30 -9.84
CA PRO A 99 15.84 -22.12 -8.74
C PRO A 99 16.40 -21.61 -7.40
N PRO A 100 15.54 -21.37 -6.38
CA PRO A 100 15.98 -20.83 -5.10
C PRO A 100 16.67 -21.92 -4.27
N THR A 101 17.92 -22.25 -4.61
CA THR A 101 18.75 -23.15 -3.82
C THR A 101 19.39 -22.38 -2.66
N GLY A 102 18.95 -22.72 -1.45
CA GLY A 102 19.45 -22.11 -0.21
C GLY A 102 19.13 -20.62 -0.04
N ARG A 103 19.73 -20.03 1.01
CA ARG A 103 19.60 -18.61 1.35
C ARG A 103 20.11 -17.65 0.24
N PRO A 104 21.27 -17.88 -0.40
CA PRO A 104 21.76 -16.96 -1.44
C PRO A 104 20.96 -17.02 -2.74
N GLY A 105 20.33 -18.15 -3.08
CA GLY A 105 19.41 -18.25 -4.22
C GLY A 105 18.16 -17.38 -4.03
N ARG A 106 17.59 -17.37 -2.82
CA ARG A 106 16.43 -16.51 -2.49
C ARG A 106 16.75 -15.02 -2.55
N ALA A 107 17.94 -14.61 -2.11
CA ALA A 107 18.37 -13.22 -2.17
C ALA A 107 18.50 -12.73 -3.64
N ARG A 108 19.12 -13.55 -4.50
CA ARG A 108 19.23 -13.27 -5.95
C ARG A 108 17.86 -13.16 -6.61
N LEU A 109 16.95 -14.09 -6.31
CA LEU A 109 15.57 -14.07 -6.80
C LEU A 109 14.84 -12.78 -6.39
N ASN A 110 14.97 -12.35 -5.13
CA ASN A 110 14.37 -11.11 -4.66
C ASN A 110 14.94 -9.88 -5.36
N ALA A 111 16.25 -9.83 -5.59
CA ALA A 111 16.90 -8.72 -6.30
C ALA A 111 16.44 -8.63 -7.77
N LEU A 112 16.26 -9.77 -8.45
CA LEU A 112 15.73 -9.82 -9.81
C LEU A 112 14.24 -9.43 -9.88
N LYS A 113 13.47 -9.83 -8.86
CA LYS A 113 12.02 -9.57 -8.81
C LYS A 113 11.68 -8.13 -8.44
N TYR A 114 12.51 -7.51 -7.61
CA TYR A 114 12.31 -6.16 -7.07
C TYR A 114 13.61 -5.33 -7.19
N PRO A 115 14.07 -5.01 -8.41
CA PRO A 115 15.33 -4.28 -8.61
C PRO A 115 15.33 -2.91 -7.93
N GLU A 116 14.16 -2.25 -7.82
CA GLU A 116 13.98 -1.00 -7.10
C GLU A 116 14.29 -1.11 -5.61
N ARG A 117 14.12 -2.30 -5.01
CA ARG A 117 14.48 -2.53 -3.61
C ARG A 117 15.98 -2.62 -3.42
N ALA A 118 16.72 -3.16 -4.41
CA ALA A 118 18.18 -3.20 -4.35
C ALA A 118 18.77 -1.78 -4.35
N ILE A 119 18.18 -0.86 -5.11
CA ILE A 119 18.55 0.58 -5.10
C ILE A 119 18.26 1.17 -3.71
N SER A 120 17.11 0.86 -3.12
CA SER A 120 16.77 1.35 -1.78
C SER A 120 17.67 0.78 -0.68
N GLU A 121 18.11 -0.49 -0.80
CA GLU A 121 19.03 -1.12 0.15
C GLU A 121 20.45 -0.57 0.01
N ALA A 122 20.90 -0.31 -1.22
CA ALA A 122 22.19 0.34 -1.48
C ALA A 122 22.19 1.78 -0.92
N TRP A 123 21.11 2.53 -1.16
CA TRP A 123 20.93 3.87 -0.59
C TRP A 123 20.87 3.83 0.95
N LEU A 124 20.12 2.91 1.55
CA LEU A 124 20.07 2.71 3.00
C LEU A 124 21.44 2.33 3.59
N ARG A 125 22.27 1.60 2.83
CA ARG A 125 23.61 1.22 3.25
C ARG A 125 24.55 2.41 3.22
N GLN A 126 24.54 3.18 2.12
CA GLN A 126 25.27 4.43 2.01
C GLN A 126 24.90 5.41 3.15
N VAL A 127 23.61 5.61 3.41
CA VAL A 127 23.14 6.49 4.50
C VAL A 127 23.61 5.99 5.87
N LYS A 128 23.68 4.68 6.10
CA LYS A 128 24.19 4.10 7.35
C LYS A 128 25.71 4.30 7.50
N ASP A 129 26.46 4.14 6.41
CA ASP A 129 27.91 4.32 6.42
C ASP A 129 28.25 5.81 6.66
N GLU A 130 27.54 6.73 5.99
CA GLU A 130 27.63 8.18 6.25
C GLU A 130 27.28 8.55 7.71
N LEU A 131 26.25 7.93 8.29
CA LEU A 131 25.89 8.11 9.71
C LEU A 131 26.91 7.50 10.67
N ALA A 132 27.63 6.45 10.28
CA ALA A 132 28.67 5.83 11.09
C ALA A 132 29.97 6.64 11.09
N GLU A 133 30.27 7.32 9.98
CA GLU A 133 31.41 8.24 9.85
C GLU A 133 31.16 9.61 10.49
N ARG A 134 29.90 9.96 10.79
CA ARG A 134 29.58 11.16 11.57
C ARG A 134 30.20 11.05 12.97
N PRO A 135 31.11 11.98 13.36
CA PRO A 135 31.68 11.95 14.70
C PRO A 135 30.56 12.18 15.73
N ARG A 136 30.45 11.28 16.71
CA ARG A 136 29.45 11.33 17.80
C ARG A 136 29.40 12.66 18.56
N ALA A 137 30.43 13.49 18.44
CA ALA A 137 30.52 14.81 19.04
C ALA A 137 29.50 15.82 18.48
N ALA A 138 29.14 15.73 17.19
CA ALA A 138 28.27 16.73 16.55
C ALA A 138 26.78 16.60 16.90
N VAL A 139 26.34 15.47 17.49
CA VAL A 139 24.91 15.21 17.77
C VAL A 139 24.45 15.79 19.12
N ARG A 140 25.38 16.21 19.98
CA ARG A 140 25.03 16.87 21.25
C ARG A 140 24.76 18.37 21.11
N ASP A 141 25.45 19.05 20.20
CA ASP A 141 25.38 20.52 20.10
C ASP A 141 24.07 21.03 19.47
N GLU A 142 23.32 20.20 18.73
CA GLU A 142 22.03 20.59 18.13
C GLU A 142 20.83 20.48 19.10
N LYS A 143 20.97 19.76 20.22
CA LYS A 143 19.89 19.63 21.21
C LYS A 143 19.83 20.75 22.24
N ASP A 144 20.89 21.54 22.36
CA ASP A 144 21.02 22.61 23.35
C ASP A 144 20.73 24.02 22.76
N GLN A 145 20.25 24.10 21.51
CA GLN A 145 19.88 25.36 20.83
C GLN A 145 18.37 25.51 20.52
N ALA A 146 17.50 24.69 21.12
CA ALA A 146 16.05 24.82 20.99
C ALA A 146 15.38 25.06 22.36
#